data_AF-A0A5E8AL84-F1
#
_entry.id   AF-A0A5E8AL84-F1
#
_cell.length_a   1.000
_cell.length_b   1.000
_cell.length_c   1.000
_cell.angle_alpha   90.00
_cell.angle_beta   90.00
_cell.angle_gamma   90.00
#
_symmetry.space_group_name_H-M   'P 1'
#
loop_
_entity.id
_entity.type
_entity.pdbx_description
1 polymer ?
#
loop_
_entity_poly.entity_id
_entity_poly.type
_entity_poly.pdbx_seq_one_letter_code
_entity_poly.pdbx_strand_id
1 'polypeptide(L)'
;MAEIRTHKGDLSDEAMARYTGDIAIDTETLGLVPRRDRLCVVQLSPGDGSADVIQIASGQNRAPNLVALMKDRKKRKLFHYGRFDIAVLYNAFGVTAAPVFCTKIASRLTRTYTDRHGLKDVTKELLEIDLSKQQQSSDWAAETLTPAQLDYAASDVLHLHALTEKLTERLKRDGREAHAKACFEFLPTRAKLDLMGWEETDIFAHS
;
A
#
# COMPACT_ATOMS: atom_id res chain seq x y z
N MET A 1 6.32 21.53 1.54
CA MET A 1 5.22 20.73 2.10
C MET A 1 4.62 19.96 0.94
N ALA A 2 4.29 18.68 1.13
CA ALA A 2 3.65 17.88 0.10
C ALA A 2 2.25 18.43 -0.21
N GLU A 3 1.83 18.36 -1.48
CA GLU A 3 0.46 18.71 -1.84
C GLU A 3 -0.46 17.52 -1.52
N ILE A 4 -1.46 17.73 -0.66
CA ILE A 4 -2.43 16.71 -0.27
C ILE A 4 -3.80 17.09 -0.83
N ARG A 5 -4.36 16.23 -1.67
CA ARG A 5 -5.70 16.38 -2.23
C ARG A 5 -6.64 15.39 -1.55
N THR A 6 -7.79 15.86 -1.09
CA THR A 6 -8.76 15.02 -0.38
C THR A 6 -9.97 14.72 -1.24
N HIS A 7 -10.47 13.49 -1.13
CA HIS A 7 -11.59 12.97 -1.91
C HIS A 7 -12.55 12.21 -1.00
N LYS A 8 -13.83 12.15 -1.36
CA LYS A 8 -14.84 11.34 -0.66
C LYS A 8 -15.38 10.27 -1.59
N GLY A 9 -15.24 9.01 -1.17
CA GLY A 9 -15.74 7.82 -1.85
C GLY A 9 -14.87 7.35 -3.01
N ASP A 10 -14.45 8.23 -3.92
CA ASP A 10 -13.63 7.85 -5.07
C ASP A 10 -12.80 9.04 -5.57
N LEU A 11 -11.87 8.77 -6.50
CA LEU A 11 -11.17 9.81 -7.25
C LEU A 11 -12.09 10.48 -8.27
N SER A 12 -11.88 11.78 -8.53
CA SER A 12 -12.39 12.41 -9.75
C SER A 12 -11.63 11.92 -10.99
N ASP A 13 -12.21 12.12 -12.18
CA ASP A 13 -11.56 11.75 -13.44
C ASP A 13 -10.26 12.55 -13.66
N GLU A 14 -10.24 13.82 -13.26
CA GLU A 14 -9.03 14.65 -13.31
C GLU A 14 -7.95 14.09 -12.38
N ALA A 15 -8.31 13.71 -11.15
CA ALA A 15 -7.36 13.14 -10.20
C ALA A 15 -6.79 11.82 -10.72
N MET A 16 -7.66 10.94 -11.25
CA MET A 16 -7.26 9.68 -11.87
C MET A 16 -6.28 9.88 -13.04
N ALA A 17 -6.46 10.93 -13.85
CA ALA A 17 -5.62 11.21 -15.02
C ALA A 17 -4.15 11.53 -14.68
N ARG A 18 -3.83 11.88 -13.42
CA ARG A 18 -2.45 12.12 -12.96
C ARG A 18 -1.62 10.84 -12.88
N TYR A 19 -2.27 9.69 -12.76
CA TYR A 19 -1.62 8.39 -12.60
C TYR A 19 -1.26 7.79 -13.95
N THR A 20 -0.20 8.30 -14.57
CA THR A 20 0.31 7.86 -15.88
C THR A 20 1.29 6.69 -15.79
N GLY A 21 1.94 6.51 -14.63
CA GLY A 21 2.90 5.43 -14.34
C GLY A 21 2.52 4.58 -13.14
N ASP A 22 3.53 4.07 -12.43
CA ASP A 22 3.31 3.30 -11.20
C ASP A 22 2.62 4.13 -10.11
N ILE A 23 1.85 3.45 -9.28
CA ILE A 23 0.94 4.05 -8.30
C ILE A 23 1.40 3.61 -6.92
N ALA A 24 1.89 4.53 -6.11
CA ALA A 24 2.11 4.27 -4.69
C ALA A 24 0.74 4.25 -3.99
N ILE A 25 0.53 3.27 -3.12
CA ILE A 25 -0.76 3.07 -2.46
C ILE A 25 -0.58 2.45 -1.08
N ASP A 26 -1.42 2.90 -0.16
CA ASP A 26 -1.59 2.33 1.18
C ASP A 26 -3.06 2.50 1.64
N THR A 27 -3.46 1.82 2.71
CA THR A 27 -4.83 1.90 3.24
C THR A 27 -4.87 2.07 4.75
N GLU A 28 -5.86 2.83 5.22
CA GLU A 28 -6.20 2.89 6.64
C GLU A 28 -7.54 2.22 6.91
N THR A 29 -7.62 1.52 8.03
CA THR A 29 -8.75 0.70 8.45
C THR A 29 -9.02 0.90 9.94
N LEU A 30 -10.15 0.39 10.44
CA LEU A 30 -10.42 0.35 11.88
C LEU A 30 -9.50 -0.61 12.66
N GLY A 31 -8.73 -1.45 11.97
CA GLY A 31 -7.96 -2.53 12.57
C GLY A 31 -7.54 -3.59 11.56
N LEU A 32 -6.89 -4.65 12.03
CA LEU A 32 -6.15 -5.58 11.17
C LEU A 32 -6.97 -6.77 10.64
N VAL A 33 -8.28 -6.83 10.91
CA VAL A 33 -9.14 -7.94 10.47
C VAL A 33 -10.09 -7.46 9.37
N PRO A 34 -9.80 -7.66 8.06
CA PRO A 34 -10.57 -7.06 6.97
C PRO A 34 -12.08 -7.36 6.99
N ARG A 35 -12.47 -8.51 7.55
CA ARG A 35 -13.88 -8.94 7.66
C ARG A 35 -14.66 -8.22 8.77
N ARG A 36 -13.96 -7.64 9.76
CA ARG A 36 -14.53 -6.93 10.92
C ARG A 36 -14.27 -5.43 10.81
N ASP A 37 -13.05 -5.07 10.45
CA ASP A 37 -12.52 -3.71 10.46
C ASP A 37 -12.60 -3.15 9.05
N ARG A 38 -13.53 -2.21 8.83
CA ARG A 38 -13.79 -1.66 7.50
C ARG A 38 -12.61 -0.85 6.96
N LEU A 39 -12.53 -0.78 5.63
CA LEU A 39 -11.73 0.21 4.92
C LEU A 39 -12.25 1.63 5.24
N CYS A 40 -11.33 2.53 5.57
CA CYS A 40 -11.63 3.90 5.95
C CYS A 40 -10.98 4.91 5.01
N VAL A 41 -9.72 4.68 4.62
CA VAL A 41 -8.96 5.59 3.74
C VAL A 41 -8.18 4.77 2.73
N VAL A 42 -8.10 5.29 1.50
CA VAL A 42 -7.11 4.85 0.51
C VAL A 42 -6.27 6.07 0.14
N GLN A 43 -4.96 5.96 0.32
CA GLN A 43 -4.01 6.99 -0.04
C GLN A 43 -3.23 6.55 -1.28
N LEU A 44 -3.03 7.48 -2.21
CA LEU A 44 -2.35 7.25 -3.47
C LEU A 44 -1.31 8.35 -3.72
N SER A 45 -0.20 8.01 -4.38
CA SER A 45 0.72 9.01 -4.94
C SER A 45 1.20 8.61 -6.33
N PRO A 46 1.29 9.56 -7.29
CA PRO A 46 1.89 9.31 -8.59
C PRO A 46 3.42 9.42 -8.57
N GLY A 47 4.03 9.76 -7.43
CA GLY A 47 5.49 9.87 -7.26
C GLY A 47 6.05 11.28 -7.53
N ASP A 48 5.20 12.31 -7.60
CA ASP A 48 5.58 13.71 -7.89
C ASP A 48 5.70 14.59 -6.64
N GLY A 49 5.67 13.99 -5.45
CA GLY A 49 5.65 14.72 -4.18
C GLY A 49 4.25 15.16 -3.72
N SER A 50 3.19 14.73 -4.40
CA SER A 50 1.80 14.93 -3.99
C SER A 50 1.09 13.61 -3.66
N ALA A 51 -0.02 13.69 -2.93
CA ALA A 51 -0.85 12.54 -2.60
C ALA A 51 -2.34 12.84 -2.72
N ASP A 52 -3.11 11.82 -3.11
CA ASP A 52 -4.57 11.82 -3.08
C ASP A 52 -5.04 10.93 -1.92
N VAL A 53 -5.82 11.49 -1.00
CA VAL A 53 -6.36 10.81 0.18
C VAL A 53 -7.87 10.67 0.01
N ILE A 54 -8.34 9.44 -0.15
CA ILE A 54 -9.74 9.11 -0.45
C ILE A 54 -10.38 8.54 0.81
N GLN A 55 -11.31 9.27 1.41
CA GLN A 55 -12.08 8.79 2.56
C GLN A 55 -13.24 7.90 2.07
N ILE A 56 -13.30 6.66 2.56
CA ILE A 56 -14.27 5.63 2.19
C ILE A 56 -15.40 5.56 3.22
N ALA A 57 -16.64 5.67 2.76
CA ALA A 57 -17.81 5.65 3.63
C ALA A 57 -18.11 4.23 4.14
N SER A 58 -18.77 4.14 5.30
CA SER A 58 -19.24 2.86 5.83
C SER A 58 -20.22 2.19 4.86
N GLY A 59 -20.04 0.89 4.60
CA GLY A 59 -20.86 0.13 3.66
C GLY A 59 -20.61 0.43 2.17
N GLN A 60 -19.67 1.31 1.84
CA GLN A 60 -19.34 1.62 0.45
C GLN A 60 -18.65 0.43 -0.22
N ASN A 61 -19.21 -0.02 -1.35
CA ASN A 61 -18.71 -1.16 -2.13
C ASN A 61 -18.39 -0.80 -3.59
N ARG A 62 -18.38 0.51 -3.93
CA ARG A 62 -18.06 1.02 -5.26
C ARG A 62 -17.10 2.20 -5.15
N ALA A 63 -16.05 2.17 -5.97
CA ALA A 63 -15.12 3.27 -6.23
C ALA A 63 -14.56 3.03 -7.65
N PRO A 64 -15.36 3.25 -8.72
CA PRO A 64 -15.01 2.87 -10.09
C PRO A 64 -13.64 3.37 -10.57
N ASN A 65 -13.23 4.60 -10.24
CA ASN A 65 -11.98 5.18 -10.70
C ASN A 65 -10.78 4.57 -9.96
N LEU A 66 -10.85 4.46 -8.63
CA LEU A 66 -9.89 3.71 -7.84
C LEU A 66 -9.78 2.25 -8.33
N VAL A 67 -10.91 1.57 -8.55
CA VAL A 67 -10.94 0.19 -9.02
C VAL A 67 -10.30 0.06 -10.42
N ALA A 68 -10.53 1.03 -11.31
CA ALA A 68 -9.91 1.05 -12.62
C ALA A 68 -8.37 1.15 -12.52
N LEU A 69 -7.85 2.02 -11.65
CA LEU A 69 -6.41 2.11 -11.37
C LEU A 69 -5.83 0.80 -10.82
N MET A 70 -6.55 0.15 -9.90
CA MET A 70 -6.09 -1.11 -9.30
C MET A 70 -6.05 -2.26 -10.32
N LYS A 71 -6.96 -2.27 -11.30
CA LYS A 71 -7.03 -3.28 -12.37
C LYS A 71 -6.04 -3.03 -13.51
N ASP A 72 -5.54 -1.80 -13.68
CA ASP A 72 -4.64 -1.44 -14.77
C ASP A 72 -3.35 -2.28 -14.72
N ARG A 73 -3.18 -3.16 -15.71
CA ARG A 73 -2.03 -4.07 -15.78
C ARG A 73 -0.74 -3.40 -16.26
N LYS A 74 -0.83 -2.18 -16.80
CA LYS A 74 0.32 -1.41 -17.29
C LYS A 74 1.04 -0.65 -16.17
N LYS A 75 0.41 -0.54 -15.00
CA LYS A 75 0.91 0.23 -13.85
C LYS A 75 1.08 -0.67 -12.65
N ARG A 76 2.27 -0.69 -12.04
CA ARG A 76 2.49 -1.41 -10.79
C ARG A 76 1.85 -0.63 -9.65
N LYS A 77 1.25 -1.35 -8.71
CA LYS A 77 0.84 -0.79 -7.43
C LYS A 77 1.96 -1.02 -6.41
N LEU A 78 2.55 0.04 -5.91
CA LEU A 78 3.66 0.03 -4.97
C LEU A 78 3.10 0.10 -3.56
N PHE A 79 3.30 -0.96 -2.78
CA PHE A 79 2.86 -1.04 -1.40
C PHE A 79 4.06 -1.21 -0.46
N HIS A 80 3.89 -0.82 0.80
CA HIS A 80 4.68 -1.38 1.89
C HIS A 80 3.85 -2.40 2.67
N TYR A 81 4.16 -3.69 2.51
CA TYR A 81 3.36 -4.79 3.08
C TYR A 81 1.96 -4.99 2.45
N GLY A 82 1.87 -4.90 1.12
CA GLY A 82 0.58 -5.01 0.40
C GLY A 82 -0.21 -6.31 0.59
N ARG A 83 0.29 -7.32 1.33
CA ARG A 83 -0.50 -8.50 1.74
C ARG A 83 -1.82 -8.08 2.37
N PHE A 84 -1.78 -7.11 3.28
CA PHE A 84 -2.96 -6.61 3.99
C PHE A 84 -3.85 -5.76 3.08
N ASP A 85 -3.28 -4.75 2.43
CA ASP A 85 -4.04 -3.78 1.64
C ASP A 85 -4.76 -4.42 0.44
N ILE A 86 -4.10 -5.39 -0.22
CA ILE A 86 -4.72 -6.14 -1.31
C ILE A 86 -5.93 -6.93 -0.80
N ALA A 87 -5.85 -7.51 0.40
CA ALA A 87 -6.97 -8.22 1.00
C ALA A 87 -8.11 -7.25 1.35
N VAL A 88 -7.80 -6.11 1.95
CA VAL A 88 -8.77 -5.06 2.30
C VAL A 88 -9.48 -4.52 1.04
N LEU A 89 -8.74 -4.16 -0.01
CA LEU A 89 -9.30 -3.68 -1.28
C LEU A 89 -10.16 -4.74 -1.97
N TYR A 90 -9.75 -6.01 -1.93
CA TYR A 90 -10.54 -7.11 -2.46
C TYR A 90 -11.82 -7.33 -1.66
N ASN A 91 -11.76 -7.28 -0.33
CA ASN A 91 -12.93 -7.42 0.53
C ASN A 91 -13.92 -6.26 0.36
N ALA A 92 -13.42 -5.03 0.23
CA ALA A 92 -14.26 -3.83 0.09
C ALA A 92 -14.89 -3.68 -1.31
N PHE A 93 -14.11 -3.91 -2.38
CA PHE A 93 -14.51 -3.56 -3.75
C PHE A 93 -14.47 -4.72 -4.74
N GLY A 94 -14.09 -5.93 -4.30
CA GLY A 94 -13.92 -7.10 -5.20
C GLY A 94 -12.75 -6.95 -6.18
N VAL A 95 -11.89 -5.94 -6.02
CA VAL A 95 -10.79 -5.67 -6.94
C VAL A 95 -9.52 -6.40 -6.51
N THR A 96 -8.84 -7.02 -7.46
CA THR A 96 -7.50 -7.59 -7.22
C THR A 96 -6.45 -6.62 -7.78
N ALA A 97 -5.79 -5.87 -6.90
CA ALA A 97 -4.70 -4.99 -7.29
C ALA A 97 -3.52 -5.82 -7.80
N ALA A 98 -3.20 -5.68 -9.10
CA ALA A 98 -1.97 -6.21 -9.69
C ALA A 98 -1.70 -5.59 -11.08
N PRO A 99 -0.45 -5.58 -11.58
CA PRO A 99 0.76 -6.07 -10.92
C PRO A 99 1.14 -5.22 -9.69
N VAL A 100 1.93 -5.78 -8.78
CA VAL A 100 2.32 -5.12 -7.53
C VAL A 100 3.84 -5.14 -7.34
N PHE A 101 4.34 -4.20 -6.56
CA PHE A 101 5.66 -4.25 -5.95
C PHE A 101 5.49 -4.04 -4.45
N CYS A 102 6.08 -4.91 -3.63
CA CYS A 102 6.00 -4.78 -2.18
C CYS A 102 7.38 -4.45 -1.60
N THR A 103 7.57 -3.22 -1.14
CA THR A 103 8.84 -2.75 -0.58
C THR A 103 9.24 -3.53 0.68
N LYS A 104 8.29 -4.01 1.50
CA LYS A 104 8.61 -4.88 2.65
C LYS A 104 9.19 -6.24 2.24
N ILE A 105 8.67 -6.88 1.20
CA ILE A 105 9.23 -8.13 0.65
C ILE A 105 10.63 -7.86 0.10
N ALA A 106 10.79 -6.82 -0.72
CA ALA A 106 12.10 -6.46 -1.28
C ALA A 106 13.12 -6.12 -0.18
N SER A 107 12.70 -5.44 0.89
CA SER A 107 13.50 -5.13 2.06
C SER A 107 13.94 -6.41 2.78
N ARG A 108 13.04 -7.36 3.05
CA ARG A 108 13.39 -8.66 3.66
C ARG A 108 14.38 -9.47 2.82
N LEU A 109 14.28 -9.38 1.48
CA LEU A 109 15.18 -10.09 0.58
C LEU A 109 16.56 -9.43 0.46
N THR A 110 16.73 -8.14 0.77
CA THR A 110 17.99 -7.41 0.47
C THR A 110 18.68 -6.79 1.68
N ARG A 111 17.94 -6.40 2.71
CA ARG A 111 18.46 -5.82 3.95
C ARG A 111 18.65 -6.92 5.00
N THR A 112 19.39 -7.97 4.64
CA THR A 112 19.53 -9.21 5.44
C THR A 112 20.39 -9.07 6.70
N TYR A 113 20.92 -7.87 6.96
CA TYR A 113 21.71 -7.53 8.15
C TYR A 113 20.88 -6.91 9.27
N THR A 114 19.55 -6.87 9.13
CA THR A 114 18.64 -6.26 10.11
C THR A 114 17.28 -6.93 10.07
N ASP A 115 16.59 -6.96 11.21
CA ASP A 115 15.20 -7.43 11.31
C ASP A 115 14.18 -6.28 11.16
N ARG A 116 14.66 -5.04 11.03
CA ARG A 116 13.80 -3.84 10.96
C ARG A 116 13.35 -3.56 9.53
N HIS A 117 12.19 -4.10 9.16
CA HIS A 117 11.62 -3.96 7.82
C HIS A 117 10.32 -3.14 7.77
N GLY A 118 9.99 -2.38 8.83
CA GLY A 118 8.86 -1.46 8.80
C GLY A 118 9.15 -0.23 7.92
N LEU A 119 8.11 0.41 7.39
CA LEU A 119 8.23 1.53 6.46
C LEU A 119 9.15 2.64 7.01
N LYS A 120 8.90 3.10 8.24
CA LYS A 120 9.75 4.08 8.93
C LYS A 120 11.24 3.73 8.91
N ASP A 121 11.59 2.49 9.27
CA ASP A 121 13.00 2.06 9.37
C ASP A 121 13.64 1.97 7.98
N VAL A 122 12.89 1.47 6.99
CA VAL A 122 13.37 1.37 5.60
C VAL A 122 13.56 2.75 4.98
N THR A 123 12.59 3.65 5.17
CA THR A 123 12.66 5.04 4.71
C THR A 123 13.83 5.78 5.35
N LYS A 124 14.02 5.62 6.66
CA LYS A 124 15.13 6.27 7.37
C LYS A 124 16.49 5.79 6.89
N GLU A 125 16.68 4.49 6.68
CA GLU A 125 17.97 3.96 6.24
C GLU A 125 18.27 4.30 4.78
N LEU A 126 17.29 4.13 3.88
CA LEU A 126 17.54 4.21 2.45
C LEU A 126 17.43 5.63 1.88
N LEU A 127 16.64 6.49 2.52
CA LEU A 127 16.35 7.85 2.05
C LEU A 127 16.71 8.93 3.09
N GLU A 128 17.18 8.55 4.28
CA GLU A 128 17.51 9.46 5.40
C GLU A 128 16.32 10.28 5.94
N ILE A 129 15.09 9.92 5.54
CA ILE A 129 13.85 10.61 5.90
C ILE A 129 13.21 9.96 7.15
N ASP A 130 12.79 10.79 8.11
CA ASP A 130 12.07 10.35 9.30
C ASP A 130 10.55 10.38 9.07
N LEU A 131 9.90 9.24 9.30
CA LEU A 131 8.44 9.13 9.32
C LEU A 131 7.91 9.11 10.76
N SER A 132 6.84 9.86 11.00
CA SER A 132 6.09 9.81 12.26
C SER A 132 5.16 8.59 12.29
N LYS A 133 4.98 7.98 13.46
CA LYS A 133 4.01 6.88 13.68
C LYS A 133 2.80 7.31 14.51
N GLN A 134 2.67 8.59 14.83
CA GLN A 134 1.72 9.05 15.84
C GLN A 134 0.25 8.80 15.49
N GLN A 135 -0.11 8.78 14.20
CA GLN A 135 -1.51 8.61 13.76
C GLN A 135 -1.85 7.20 13.31
N GLN A 136 -0.90 6.25 13.36
CA GLN A 136 -1.12 4.85 12.97
C GLN A 136 -2.27 4.20 13.76
N SER A 137 -2.43 4.57 15.03
CA SER A 137 -3.49 4.07 15.91
C SER A 137 -4.48 5.19 16.27
N SER A 138 -4.98 5.90 15.25
CA SER A 138 -6.03 6.90 15.38
C SER A 138 -7.40 6.35 14.91
N ASP A 139 -8.49 7.07 15.19
CA ASP A 139 -9.80 6.71 14.63
C ASP A 139 -9.89 7.15 13.17
N TRP A 140 -9.58 6.21 12.27
CA TRP A 140 -9.69 6.41 10.83
C TRP A 140 -11.14 6.44 10.32
N ALA A 141 -12.11 6.03 11.13
CA ALA A 141 -13.52 6.09 10.76
C ALA A 141 -14.19 7.45 11.07
N ALA A 142 -13.43 8.42 11.61
CA ALA A 142 -13.91 9.76 11.91
C ALA A 142 -14.60 10.42 10.71
N GLU A 143 -15.63 11.22 10.97
CA GLU A 143 -16.40 11.92 9.92
C GLU A 143 -15.51 12.88 9.11
N THR A 144 -14.58 13.55 9.79
CA THR A 144 -13.59 14.44 9.19
C THR A 144 -12.20 14.03 9.66
N LEU A 145 -11.30 13.74 8.72
CA LEU A 145 -9.91 13.47 9.02
C LEU A 145 -9.20 14.75 9.47
N THR A 146 -8.40 14.63 10.54
CA THR A 146 -7.60 15.76 11.05
C THR A 146 -6.41 16.05 10.11
N PRO A 147 -5.84 17.27 10.13
CA PRO A 147 -4.63 17.57 9.38
C PRO A 147 -3.48 16.59 9.66
N ALA A 148 -3.31 16.17 10.92
CA ALA A 148 -2.28 15.19 11.29
C ALA A 148 -2.50 13.82 10.66
N GLN A 149 -3.77 13.37 10.55
CA GLN A 149 -4.12 12.12 9.86
C GLN A 149 -3.87 12.22 8.36
N LEU A 150 -4.20 13.36 7.74
CA LEU A 150 -3.94 13.60 6.31
C LEU A 150 -2.43 13.60 6.02
N ASP A 151 -1.65 14.29 6.84
CA ASP A 151 -0.19 14.34 6.73
C ASP A 151 0.43 12.95 6.90
N TYR A 152 -0.03 12.18 7.88
CA TYR A 152 0.40 10.80 8.10
C TYR A 152 0.09 9.91 6.88
N ALA A 153 -1.17 9.89 6.42
CA ALA A 153 -1.60 9.05 5.31
C ALA A 153 -0.84 9.39 4.01
N ALA A 154 -0.60 10.68 3.74
CA ALA A 154 0.22 11.10 2.60
C ALA A 154 1.67 10.61 2.74
N SER A 155 2.26 10.74 3.93
CA SER A 155 3.66 10.36 4.19
C SER A 155 3.95 8.89 3.94
N ASP A 156 2.97 8.01 4.15
CA ASP A 156 3.12 6.55 3.95
C ASP A 156 3.21 6.15 2.46
N VAL A 157 2.76 7.01 1.53
CA VAL A 157 2.84 6.74 0.07
C VAL A 157 3.87 7.57 -0.68
N LEU A 158 4.20 8.77 -0.20
CA LEU A 158 5.05 9.75 -0.90
C LEU A 158 6.46 9.23 -1.25
N HIS A 159 6.97 8.26 -0.50
CA HIS A 159 8.34 7.77 -0.64
C HIS A 159 8.44 6.38 -1.30
N LEU A 160 7.31 5.75 -1.63
CA LEU A 160 7.32 4.35 -2.13
C LEU A 160 7.97 4.20 -3.51
N HIS A 161 7.91 5.21 -4.39
CA HIS A 161 8.65 5.19 -5.67
C HIS A 161 10.16 5.17 -5.43
N ALA A 162 10.68 6.12 -4.66
CA ALA A 162 12.11 6.19 -4.34
C ALA A 162 12.61 4.94 -3.60
N LEU A 163 11.81 4.39 -2.68
CA LEU A 163 12.11 3.11 -2.03
C LEU A 163 12.16 1.96 -3.02
N THR A 164 11.22 1.91 -3.96
CA THR A 164 11.17 0.88 -5.01
C THR A 164 12.44 0.92 -5.86
N GLU A 165 12.92 2.10 -6.24
CA GLU A 165 14.19 2.26 -6.98
C GLU A 165 15.38 1.71 -6.18
N LYS A 166 15.60 2.19 -4.95
CA LYS A 166 16.71 1.74 -4.09
C LYS A 166 16.69 0.24 -3.80
N LEU A 167 15.50 -0.31 -3.56
CA LEU A 167 15.36 -1.75 -3.29
C LEU A 167 15.53 -2.58 -4.56
N THR A 168 15.14 -2.06 -5.73
CA THR A 168 15.39 -2.73 -7.02
C THR A 168 16.89 -2.78 -7.34
N GLU A 169 17.62 -1.70 -7.11
CA GLU A 169 19.09 -1.67 -7.25
C GLU A 169 19.74 -2.75 -6.37
N ARG A 170 19.33 -2.85 -5.10
CA ARG A 170 19.84 -3.88 -4.18
C ARG A 170 19.44 -5.29 -4.58
N LEU A 171 18.20 -5.50 -5.04
CA LEU A 171 17.74 -6.81 -5.54
C LEU A 171 18.60 -7.28 -6.72
N LYS A 172 18.95 -6.38 -7.63
CA LYS A 172 19.84 -6.66 -8.77
C LYS A 172 21.27 -6.94 -8.31
N ARG A 173 21.83 -6.05 -7.49
CA ARG A 173 23.20 -6.18 -6.94
C ARG A 173 23.40 -7.52 -6.21
N ASP A 174 22.40 -7.95 -5.44
CA ASP A 174 22.46 -9.16 -4.61
C ASP A 174 21.95 -10.43 -5.33
N GLY A 175 21.54 -10.32 -6.61
CA GLY A 175 21.09 -11.48 -7.41
C GLY A 175 19.73 -12.06 -7.00
N ARG A 176 18.83 -11.27 -6.42
CA ARG A 176 17.53 -11.73 -5.87
C ARG A 176 16.30 -11.19 -6.59
N GLU A 177 16.48 -10.48 -7.70
CA GLU A 177 15.39 -9.86 -8.46
C GLU A 177 14.33 -10.88 -8.93
N ALA A 178 14.75 -12.04 -9.47
CA ALA A 178 13.81 -13.08 -9.93
C ALA A 178 12.94 -13.63 -8.79
N HIS A 179 13.52 -13.82 -7.60
CA HIS A 179 12.80 -14.28 -6.41
C HIS A 179 11.78 -13.25 -5.96
N ALA A 180 12.16 -11.97 -5.92
CA ALA A 180 11.24 -10.88 -5.59
C ALA A 180 10.06 -10.81 -6.58
N LYS A 181 10.33 -10.94 -7.89
CA LYS A 181 9.29 -10.96 -8.92
C LYS A 181 8.27 -12.08 -8.69
N ALA A 182 8.72 -13.31 -8.43
CA ALA A 182 7.83 -14.42 -8.12
C ALA A 182 7.00 -14.17 -6.85
N CYS A 183 7.60 -13.61 -5.80
CA CYS A 183 6.88 -13.22 -4.58
C CYS A 183 5.80 -12.16 -4.86
N PHE A 184 6.09 -11.15 -5.69
CA PHE A 184 5.11 -10.12 -6.04
C PHE A 184 3.94 -10.68 -6.85
N GLU A 185 4.21 -11.61 -7.77
CA GLU A 185 3.17 -12.30 -8.56
C GLU A 185 2.26 -13.16 -7.69
N PHE A 186 2.81 -13.80 -6.64
CA PHE A 186 2.03 -14.60 -5.69
C PHE A 186 1.26 -13.75 -4.66
N LEU A 187 1.71 -12.52 -4.38
CA LEU A 187 1.19 -11.69 -3.29
C LEU A 187 -0.34 -11.49 -3.31
N PRO A 188 -1.02 -11.24 -4.46
CA PRO A 188 -2.48 -11.14 -4.48
C PRO A 188 -3.19 -12.46 -4.12
N THR A 189 -2.60 -13.61 -4.45
CA THR A 189 -3.12 -14.92 -4.03
C THR A 189 -2.94 -15.09 -2.53
N ARG A 190 -1.76 -14.77 -1.98
CA ARG A 190 -1.51 -14.81 -0.53
C ARG A 190 -2.53 -13.99 0.25
N ALA A 191 -2.82 -12.77 -0.21
CA ALA A 191 -3.84 -11.90 0.39
C ALA A 191 -5.26 -12.51 0.37
N LYS A 192 -5.63 -13.19 -0.72
CA LYS A 192 -6.93 -13.88 -0.81
C LYS A 192 -7.00 -15.11 0.09
N LEU A 193 -5.89 -15.85 0.22
CA LEU A 193 -5.82 -16.98 1.16
C LEU A 193 -6.03 -16.53 2.60
N ASP A 194 -5.54 -15.34 2.97
CA ASP A 194 -5.79 -14.75 4.30
C ASP A 194 -7.29 -14.51 4.51
N LEU A 195 -7.98 -13.95 3.52
CA LEU A 195 -9.43 -13.81 3.62
C LEU A 195 -10.10 -15.17 3.75
N MET A 196 -9.63 -16.21 3.07
CA MET A 196 -10.21 -17.56 3.11
C MET A 196 -9.95 -18.32 4.42
N GLY A 197 -9.19 -17.78 5.38
CA GLY A 197 -8.95 -18.39 6.69
C GLY A 197 -7.57 -19.00 6.89
N TRP A 198 -6.61 -18.74 6.00
CA TRP A 198 -5.22 -19.21 6.12
C TRP A 198 -4.24 -18.12 6.58
N GLU A 199 -4.71 -17.04 7.20
CA GLU A 199 -3.89 -15.87 7.57
C GLU A 199 -2.72 -16.18 8.51
N GLU A 200 -2.91 -17.13 9.44
CA GLU A 200 -1.92 -17.57 10.43
C GLU A 200 -1.06 -18.76 9.95
N THR A 201 -1.35 -19.31 8.76
CA THR A 201 -0.63 -20.48 8.20
C THR A 201 0.17 -20.07 6.95
N ASP A 202 1.44 -20.47 6.91
CA ASP A 202 2.17 -20.52 5.66
C ASP A 202 1.66 -21.71 4.83
N ILE A 203 1.02 -21.42 3.70
CA ILE A 203 0.42 -22.45 2.83
C ILE A 203 1.46 -23.40 2.22
N PHE A 204 2.73 -23.03 2.28
CA PHE A 204 3.84 -23.87 1.82
C PHE A 204 4.44 -24.73 2.95
N ALA A 205 4.06 -24.51 4.22
CA ALA A 205 4.49 -25.33 5.35
C ALA A 205 3.70 -26.65 5.43
N HIS A 206 4.21 -27.61 6.21
CA HIS A 206 3.50 -28.87 6.46
C HIS A 206 2.19 -28.69 7.26
N SER A 207 2.14 -27.69 8.14
CA SER A 207 1.01 -27.32 9.00
C SER A 207 1.15 -25.87 9.44
#